data_AF-A0A7C8F546-F1
#
_entry.id   AF-A0A7C8F546-F1
#
_cell.length_a   1.000
_cell.length_b   1.000
_cell.length_c   1.000
_cell.angle_alpha   90.00
_cell.angle_beta   90.00
_cell.angle_gamma   90.00
#
_symmetry.space_group_name_H-M   'P 1'
#
loop_
_entity.id
_entity.type
_entity.pdbx_description
1 polymer ?
#
loop_
_entity_poly.entity_id
_entity_poly.type
_entity_poly.pdbx_seq_one_letter_code
_entity_poly.pdbx_strand_id
1 'polypeptide(L)' 'MKNCTMCKKDYDETATHSLYAEAGEWLAGEVWQDAGELCPLCLENRAMLVMMYDRQYNS' A
#
# COMPACT_ATOMS: atom_id res chain seq x y z
N MET A 1 9.30 -10.06 9.89
CA MET A 1 7.97 -9.86 10.51
C MET A 1 7.91 -8.45 11.06
N LYS A 2 6.93 -7.67 10.60
CA LYS A 2 6.71 -6.26 10.97
C LYS A 2 5.28 -6.04 11.42
N ASN A 3 5.03 -4.94 12.12
CA ASN A 3 3.69 -4.50 12.51
C ASN A 3 3.21 -3.35 11.61
N CYS A 4 2.04 -3.49 10.99
CA CYS A 4 1.49 -2.49 10.08
C CYS A 4 1.02 -1.24 10.84
N THR A 5 1.50 -0.06 10.47
CA THR A 5 1.11 1.18 11.19
C THR A 5 -0.36 1.54 10.99
N MET A 6 -1.00 1.08 9.90
CA MET A 6 -2.42 1.35 9.61
C MET A 6 -3.39 0.37 10.29
N CYS A 7 -3.22 -0.95 10.10
CA CYS A 7 -4.15 -1.94 10.65
C CYS A 7 -3.68 -2.62 11.94
N LYS A 8 -2.45 -2.32 12.40
CA LYS A 8 -1.81 -2.84 13.62
C LYS A 8 -1.63 -4.36 13.66
N LYS A 9 -1.77 -5.05 12.52
CA LYS A 9 -1.53 -6.48 12.39
C LYS A 9 -0.08 -6.75 12.02
N ASP A 10 0.43 -7.88 12.48
CA ASP A 10 1.73 -8.38 12.05
C ASP A 10 1.64 -8.92 10.63
N TYR A 11 2.69 -8.71 9.85
CA TYR A 11 2.81 -9.18 8.48
C TYR A 11 4.23 -9.64 8.17
N ASP A 12 4.31 -10.53 7.19
CA ASP A 12 5.56 -10.93 6.57
C ASP A 12 5.92 -9.93 5.46
N GLU A 13 7.04 -9.24 5.61
CA GLU A 13 7.54 -8.28 4.62
C GLU A 13 8.14 -8.97 3.38
N THR A 14 8.32 -10.29 3.44
CA THR A 14 8.82 -11.11 2.33
C THR A 14 7.71 -11.81 1.54
N ALA A 15 6.45 -11.60 1.94
CA ALA A 15 5.31 -12.14 1.22
C ALA A 15 5.23 -11.55 -0.19
N THR A 16 4.81 -12.37 -1.16
CA THR A 16 4.63 -11.90 -2.53
C THR A 16 3.59 -10.78 -2.60
N HIS A 17 3.97 -9.67 -3.22
CA HIS A 17 3.07 -8.54 -3.46
C HIS A 17 2.20 -8.82 -4.69
N SER A 18 0.92 -8.44 -4.62
CA SER A 18 0.11 -8.31 -5.82
C SER A 18 0.46 -7.03 -6.57
N LEU A 19 0.00 -6.89 -7.82
CA LEU A 19 0.16 -5.66 -8.59
C LEU A 19 -0.40 -4.42 -7.86
N TYR A 20 -1.49 -4.58 -7.12
CA TYR A 20 -2.06 -3.48 -6.32
C TYR A 20 -1.22 -3.19 -5.07
N ALA A 21 -0.59 -4.19 -4.46
CA ALA A 21 0.33 -3.97 -3.36
C ALA A 21 1.58 -3.20 -3.82
N GLU A 22 2.13 -3.54 -5.00
CA GLU A 22 3.24 -2.81 -5.61
C GLU A 22 2.86 -1.35 -5.94
N ALA A 23 1.69 -1.13 -6.53
CA ALA A 23 1.18 0.22 -6.77
C ALA A 23 0.98 1.01 -5.47
N GLY A 24 0.50 0.34 -4.42
CA GLY A 24 0.34 0.91 -3.09
C GLY A 24 1.67 1.32 -2.47
N GLU A 25 2.72 0.50 -2.65
CA GLU A 25 4.07 0.80 -2.18
C GLU A 25 4.67 1.99 -2.92
N TRP A 26 4.47 2.07 -4.24
CA TRP A 26 4.88 3.24 -5.01
C TRP A 26 4.20 4.52 -4.49
N LEU A 27 2.89 4.48 -4.24
CA LEU A 27 2.16 5.60 -3.66
C LEU A 27 2.65 5.95 -2.25
N ALA A 28 3.04 4.95 -1.45
CA ALA A 28 3.62 5.16 -0.13
C ALA A 28 4.95 5.95 -0.22
N GLY A 29 5.78 5.68 -1.23
CA GLY A 29 7.03 6.41 -1.48
C GLY A 29 6.82 7.82 -2.05
N GLU A 30 5.91 7.98 -3.02
CA GLU A 30 5.79 9.22 -3.78
C GLU A 30 4.77 10.22 -3.18
N VAL A 31 3.70 9.70 -2.56
CA VAL A 31 2.57 10.54 -2.11
C VAL A 31 2.55 10.70 -0.59
N TRP A 32 2.67 9.60 0.16
CA TRP A 32 2.44 9.61 1.61
C TRP A 32 3.69 9.60 2.49
N GLN A 33 4.86 9.29 1.92
CA GLN A 33 6.14 9.19 2.63
C GLN A 33 6.13 8.15 3.78
N ASP A 34 5.39 7.05 3.60
CA ASP A 34 5.25 5.95 4.57
C ASP A 34 5.61 4.57 3.97
N ALA A 35 6.54 4.57 3.01
CA ALA A 35 7.06 3.36 2.37
C ALA A 35 7.62 2.35 3.39
N GLY A 36 7.28 1.07 3.22
CA GLY A 36 7.70 -0.01 4.11
C GLY A 36 7.08 -0.03 5.51
N GLU A 37 6.08 0.82 5.79
CA GLU A 37 5.35 0.85 7.07
C GLU A 37 4.05 0.01 7.07
N LEU A 38 3.51 -0.27 5.88
CA LEU A 38 2.21 -0.90 5.72
C LEU A 38 2.31 -2.35 5.26
N CYS A 39 1.33 -3.16 5.64
CA CYS A 39 1.21 -4.52 5.12
C CYS A 39 0.68 -4.54 3.69
N PRO A 40 0.92 -5.62 2.93
CA PRO A 40 0.46 -5.75 1.54
C PRO A 40 -1.04 -5.45 1.35
N LEU A 41 -1.90 -5.93 2.25
CA LEU A 41 -3.35 -5.67 2.16
C LEU A 41 -3.70 -4.19 2.32
N CYS A 42 -3.01 -3.46 3.19
CA CYS A 42 -3.23 -2.03 3.36
C CYS A 42 -2.75 -1.25 2.13
N LEU A 43 -1.64 -1.66 1.51
CA LEU A 43 -1.13 -1.11 0.26
C LEU A 43 -2.11 -1.36 -0.90
N GLU A 44 -2.65 -2.58 -1.01
CA GLU A 44 -3.67 -2.93 -2.01
C GLU A 44 -4.92 -2.07 -1.90
N ASN A 45 -5.50 -2.01 -0.70
CA ASN A 45 -6.71 -1.22 -0.46
C ASN A 45 -6.49 0.25 -0.81
N ARG A 46 -5.34 0.80 -0.43
CA ARG A 46 -4.95 2.17 -0.73
C ARG A 46 -4.84 2.40 -2.24
N ALA A 47 -4.14 1.52 -2.96
CA ALA A 47 -4.03 1.62 -4.42
C ALA A 47 -5.40 1.55 -5.09
N MET A 48 -6.25 0.60 -4.69
CA MET A 48 -7.62 0.49 -5.22
C MET A 48 -8.43 1.77 -4.98
N LEU A 49 -8.35 2.34 -3.78
CA LEU A 49 -9.07 3.59 -3.47
C LEU A 49 -8.59 4.77 -4.31
N VAL A 50 -7.27 4.90 -4.54
CA VAL A 50 -6.70 5.90 -5.46
C VAL A 50 -7.23 5.69 -6.86
N MET A 51 -7.16 4.46 -7.38
CA MET A 51 -7.68 4.14 -8.72
C MET A 51 -9.20 4.32 -8.83
N MET A 52 -9.96 4.26 -7.74
CA MET A 52 -11.41 4.48 -7.78
C MET A 52 -11.81 5.94 -7.68
N TYR A 53 -11.10 6.73 -6.87
CA TYR A 53 -11.57 8.05 -6.44
C TYR A 53 -10.65 9.21 -6.79
N ASP A 54 -9.35 8.96 -7.01
CA ASP A 54 -8.39 10.01 -7.35
C ASP A 54 -8.22 10.11 -8.87
N ARG A 55 -8.87 11.13 -9.44
CA ARG A 55 -8.81 11.37 -10.90
C ARG A 55 -7.42 11.78 -11.39
N GLN A 56 -6.51 12.21 -10.52
CA GLN A 56 -5.14 12.52 -10.93
C GLN A 56 -4.40 11.25 -11.36
N TYR A 57 -4.69 10.13 -10.71
CA TYR A 57 -4.04 8.85 -10.95
C TYR A 57 -4.93 7.84 -11.70
N ASN A 58 -6.23 8.14 -11.81
CA ASN A 58 -7.23 7.37 -12.57
C ASN A 58 -7.69 8.14 -13.82
N SER A 59 -6.79 8.39 -14.76
CA SER A 59 -7.06 9.09 -16.03
C SER A 59 -6.58 8.30 -17.23
#